data_AF-A0A330MM19-F1
#
_entry.id   AF-A0A330MM19-F1
#
_cell.length_a   1.000
_cell.length_b   1.000
_cell.length_c   1.000
_cell.angle_alpha   90.00
_cell.angle_beta   90.00
_cell.angle_gamma   90.00
#
_symmetry.space_group_name_H-M   'P 1'
#
loop_
_entity.id
_entity.type
_entity.pdbx_description
1 polymer ?
#
loop_
_entity_poly.entity_id
_entity_poly.type
_entity_poly.pdbx_seq_one_letter_code
_entity_poly.pdbx_strand_id
1 'polypeptide(L)'
;MKTSERLDAALTKLYTAFHNKTLNPECCNHCAVGNICNNTDSWKHLSDNHGSLQLNYVGLFHENLGRKFQGYTPLELLKIETEFLKGCGYILPLNHKNPKPKNPTSQETLFNGLCATVEFLCSLDGIKNVMDYYPIFQKEPKALELETV
;
A
#
# COMPACT_ATOMS: atom_id res chain seq x y z
N MET A 1 -15.20 -10.45 -7.20
CA MET A 1 -14.96 -9.03 -7.55
C MET A 1 -14.08 -9.02 -8.79
N LYS A 2 -14.35 -8.14 -9.75
CA LYS A 2 -13.44 -7.92 -10.88
C LYS A 2 -12.48 -6.80 -10.49
N THR A 3 -11.26 -7.14 -10.11
CA THR A 3 -10.18 -6.17 -9.83
C THR A 3 -9.59 -5.67 -11.14
N SER A 4 -8.97 -4.48 -11.12
CA SER A 4 -8.19 -3.99 -12.25
C SER A 4 -6.92 -4.84 -12.40
N GLU A 5 -6.38 -4.98 -13.61
CA GLU A 5 -5.12 -5.72 -13.82
C GLU A 5 -3.95 -5.12 -13.01
N ARG A 6 -3.90 -3.78 -12.89
CA ARG A 6 -2.86 -3.09 -12.10
C ARG A 6 -2.98 -3.38 -10.59
N LEU A 7 -4.20 -3.49 -10.08
CA LEU A 7 -4.45 -3.80 -8.67
C LEU A 7 -4.09 -5.24 -8.37
N ASP A 8 -4.58 -6.17 -9.20
CA ASP A 8 -4.33 -7.61 -9.02
C ASP A 8 -2.83 -7.92 -9.02
N ALA A 9 -2.08 -7.30 -9.94
CA ALA A 9 -0.63 -7.38 -9.98
C ALA A 9 0.04 -6.80 -8.71
N ALA A 10 -0.42 -5.64 -8.22
CA ALA A 10 0.11 -5.03 -7.01
C ALA A 10 -0.16 -5.89 -5.77
N LEU A 11 -1.39 -6.36 -5.59
CA LEU A 11 -1.80 -7.21 -4.47
C LEU A 11 -1.02 -8.52 -4.46
N THR A 12 -0.87 -9.17 -5.62
CA THR A 12 -0.09 -10.42 -5.74
C THR A 12 1.37 -10.23 -5.33
N LYS A 13 1.99 -9.11 -5.73
CA LYS A 13 3.38 -8.78 -5.37
C LYS A 13 3.51 -8.52 -3.86
N LEU A 14 2.61 -7.74 -3.28
CA LEU A 14 2.63 -7.44 -1.84
C LEU A 14 2.36 -8.69 -0.99
N TYR A 15 1.39 -9.52 -1.39
CA TYR A 15 1.12 -10.81 -0.76
C TYR A 15 2.37 -11.70 -0.76
N THR A 16 2.99 -11.86 -1.93
CA THR A 16 4.20 -12.66 -2.08
C THR A 16 5.34 -12.12 -1.20
N ALA A 17 5.56 -10.81 -1.19
CA ALA A 17 6.61 -10.18 -0.39
C ALA A 17 6.40 -10.34 1.12
N PHE A 18 5.15 -10.21 1.59
CA PHE A 18 4.82 -10.40 3.00
C PHE A 18 5.04 -11.85 3.43
N HIS A 19 4.52 -12.83 2.67
CA HIS A 19 4.66 -14.25 3.02
C HIS A 19 6.08 -14.78 2.87
N ASN A 20 6.86 -14.25 1.93
CA ASN A 20 8.28 -14.58 1.77
C ASN A 20 9.19 -13.83 2.76
N LYS A 21 8.63 -13.01 3.66
CA LYS A 21 9.37 -12.20 4.64
C LYS A 21 10.38 -11.24 4.00
N THR A 22 10.09 -10.76 2.79
CA THR A 22 10.92 -9.78 2.08
C THR A 22 10.39 -8.36 2.20
N LEU A 23 9.13 -8.16 2.60
CA LEU A 23 8.55 -6.83 2.82
C LEU A 23 9.26 -6.08 3.96
N ASN A 24 9.77 -4.88 3.69
CA ASN A 24 10.58 -4.13 4.64
C ASN A 24 10.39 -2.59 4.50
N PRO A 25 9.88 -1.88 5.52
CA PRO A 25 9.68 -0.42 5.49
C PRO A 25 10.97 0.39 5.49
N GLU A 26 12.11 -0.20 5.84
CA GLU A 26 13.39 0.50 5.88
C GLU A 26 14.23 0.29 4.60
N CYS A 27 13.67 -0.37 3.57
CA CYS A 27 14.38 -0.65 2.32
C CYS A 27 13.56 -0.21 1.10
N CYS A 28 14.07 0.77 0.33
CA CYS A 28 13.36 1.34 -0.83
C CYS A 28 13.03 0.33 -1.95
N ASN A 29 13.79 -0.77 -2.05
CA ASN A 29 13.54 -1.85 -3.02
C ASN A 29 12.52 -2.88 -2.52
N HIS A 30 12.28 -2.91 -1.21
CA HIS A 30 11.51 -3.96 -0.54
C HIS A 30 10.35 -3.43 0.30
N CYS A 31 10.11 -2.12 0.30
CA CYS A 31 8.89 -1.52 0.84
C CYS A 31 7.70 -1.82 -0.08
N ALA A 32 6.51 -1.29 0.25
CA ALA A 32 5.32 -1.50 -0.56
C ALA A 32 5.53 -1.07 -2.02
N VAL A 33 6.01 0.16 -2.24
CA VAL A 33 6.25 0.68 -3.59
C VAL A 33 7.37 -0.07 -4.29
N GLY A 34 8.47 -0.36 -3.59
CA GLY A 34 9.58 -1.15 -4.13
C GLY A 34 9.12 -2.48 -4.71
N ASN A 35 8.32 -3.26 -3.96
CA ASN A 35 7.77 -4.52 -4.44
C ASN A 35 6.83 -4.34 -5.64
N ILE A 36 5.91 -3.36 -5.60
CA ILE A 36 5.02 -3.04 -6.74
C ILE A 36 5.86 -2.74 -7.99
N CYS A 37 6.93 -1.97 -7.84
CA CYS A 37 7.86 -1.55 -8.87
C CYS A 37 8.99 -2.57 -9.17
N ASN A 38 8.73 -3.87 -9.00
CA ASN A 38 9.67 -4.96 -9.33
C ASN A 38 11.02 -4.85 -8.60
N ASN A 39 10.97 -4.52 -7.31
CA ASN A 39 12.11 -4.37 -6.42
C ASN A 39 13.14 -3.31 -6.84
N THR A 40 12.66 -2.22 -7.44
CA THR A 40 13.47 -1.04 -7.80
C THR A 40 13.23 0.11 -6.83
N ASP A 41 14.21 1.00 -6.66
CA ASP A 41 14.11 2.22 -5.85
C ASP A 41 13.98 3.50 -6.68
N SER A 42 13.84 3.42 -8.01
CA SER A 42 13.76 4.60 -8.88
C SER A 42 12.68 5.60 -8.44
N TRP A 43 11.60 5.11 -7.83
CA TRP A 43 10.50 5.92 -7.29
C TRP A 43 10.95 6.86 -6.15
N LYS A 44 12.01 6.53 -5.39
CA LYS A 44 12.50 7.37 -4.29
C LYS A 44 12.98 8.73 -4.76
N HIS A 45 13.40 8.83 -6.03
CA HIS A 45 13.90 10.07 -6.63
C HIS A 45 12.80 11.03 -7.07
N LEU A 46 11.52 10.67 -6.90
CA LEU A 46 10.37 11.53 -7.21
C LEU A 46 10.11 12.59 -6.13
N SER A 47 10.71 12.44 -4.95
CA SER A 47 10.64 13.36 -3.81
C SER A 47 12.03 13.53 -3.21
N ASP A 48 12.30 14.67 -2.59
CA ASP A 48 13.59 14.93 -1.94
C ASP A 48 13.67 14.29 -0.55
N ASN A 49 12.53 14.04 0.09
CA ASN A 49 12.43 13.44 1.41
C ASN A 49 11.65 12.12 1.37
N HIS A 50 12.15 11.08 2.05
CA HIS A 50 11.48 9.78 2.12
C HIS A 50 10.17 9.88 2.90
N GLY A 51 9.08 9.38 2.30
CA GLY A 51 7.74 9.49 2.86
C GLY A 51 7.12 10.90 2.81
N SER A 52 7.71 11.82 2.04
CA SER A 52 7.07 13.09 1.68
C SER A 52 6.15 12.89 0.47
N LEU A 53 5.00 13.60 0.49
CA LEU A 53 4.07 13.68 -0.64
C LEU A 53 4.42 14.80 -1.63
N GLN A 54 5.45 15.61 -1.32
CA GLN A 54 5.89 16.69 -2.18
C GLN A 54 6.78 16.13 -3.30
N LEU A 55 6.29 16.18 -4.53
CA LEU A 55 7.09 15.88 -5.71
C LEU A 55 8.20 16.93 -5.86
N ASN A 56 9.42 16.46 -6.18
CA ASN A 56 10.51 17.32 -6.60
C ASN A 56 10.41 17.63 -8.11
N TYR A 57 11.42 18.28 -8.67
CA TYR A 57 11.43 18.62 -10.09
C TYR A 57 11.25 17.41 -11.01
N VAL A 58 11.95 16.30 -10.74
CA VAL A 58 11.86 15.06 -11.53
C VAL A 58 10.47 14.43 -11.38
N GLY A 59 9.94 14.41 -10.15
CA GLY A 59 8.60 13.95 -9.85
C GLY A 59 7.53 14.73 -10.60
N LEU A 60 7.57 16.07 -10.53
CA LEU A 60 6.64 16.97 -11.21
C LEU A 60 6.72 16.84 -12.73
N PHE A 61 7.93 16.69 -13.28
CA PHE A 61 8.11 16.47 -14.71
C PHE A 61 7.41 15.20 -15.18
N HIS A 62 7.59 14.07 -14.47
CA HIS A 62 6.93 12.81 -14.81
C HIS A 62 5.41 12.84 -14.57
N GLU A 63 4.97 13.53 -13.52
CA GLU A 63 3.55 13.70 -13.19
C GLU A 63 2.85 14.49 -14.31
N ASN A 64 3.40 15.63 -14.71
CA ASN A 64 2.85 16.49 -15.75
C ASN A 64 2.86 15.83 -17.14
N LEU A 65 3.83 14.94 -17.41
CA LEU A 65 3.86 14.15 -18.64
C LEU A 65 2.80 13.02 -18.64
N GLY A 66 2.14 12.75 -17.50
CA GLY A 66 1.23 11.62 -17.35
C GLY A 66 1.96 10.27 -17.34
N ARG A 67 3.26 10.23 -17.01
CA ARG A 67 4.03 8.99 -16.94
C ARG A 67 3.50 8.12 -15.81
N LYS A 68 3.34 6.83 -16.07
CA LYS A 68 2.94 5.84 -15.07
C LYS A 68 4.03 4.79 -14.87
N PHE A 69 4.19 4.35 -13.62
CA PHE A 69 5.07 3.26 -13.21
C PHE A 69 4.19 2.14 -12.69
N GLN A 70 4.18 0.99 -13.38
CA GLN A 70 3.29 -0.14 -13.05
C GLN A 70 1.80 0.25 -12.95
N GLY A 71 1.39 1.27 -13.72
CA GLY A 71 0.02 1.78 -13.73
C GLY A 71 -0.27 2.91 -12.74
N TYR A 72 0.71 3.37 -11.97
CA TYR A 72 0.56 4.45 -10.97
C TYR A 72 1.38 5.70 -11.35
N THR A 73 0.81 6.88 -11.16
CA THR A 73 1.47 8.19 -11.28
C THR A 73 2.53 8.38 -10.19
N PRO A 74 3.53 9.26 -10.38
CA PRO A 74 4.46 9.65 -9.33
C PRO A 74 3.81 9.97 -7.99
N LEU A 75 2.75 10.79 -7.99
CA LEU A 75 2.06 11.16 -6.75
C LEU A 75 1.35 9.98 -6.10
N GLU A 76 0.73 9.09 -6.89
CA GLU A 76 0.13 7.85 -6.37
C GLU A 76 1.18 6.96 -5.69
N LEU A 77 2.37 6.79 -6.28
CA LEU A 77 3.46 6.01 -5.67
C LEU A 77 3.86 6.59 -4.30
N LEU A 78 4.06 7.92 -4.22
CA LEU A 78 4.41 8.55 -2.94
C LEU A 78 3.32 8.37 -1.88
N LYS A 79 2.04 8.43 -2.28
CA LYS A 79 0.91 8.15 -1.38
C LYS A 79 0.88 6.70 -0.93
N ILE A 80 1.12 5.73 -1.83
CA ILE A 80 1.21 4.30 -1.48
C ILE A 80 2.27 4.07 -0.41
N GLU A 81 3.49 4.60 -0.60
CA GLU A 81 4.56 4.48 0.40
C GLU A 81 4.17 5.14 1.73
N THR A 82 3.56 6.33 1.65
CA THR A 82 3.14 7.09 2.83
C THR A 82 2.12 6.32 3.66
N GLU A 83 1.11 5.71 3.03
CA GLU A 83 0.13 4.90 3.74
C GLU A 83 0.73 3.60 4.31
N PHE A 84 1.65 2.97 3.58
CA PHE A 84 2.40 1.82 4.09
C PHE A 84 3.18 2.17 5.37
N LEU A 85 3.96 3.25 5.32
CA LEU A 85 4.78 3.70 6.46
C LEU A 85 3.92 4.15 7.64
N LYS A 86 2.80 4.85 7.41
CA LYS A 86 1.82 5.19 8.46
C LYS A 86 1.23 3.94 9.11
N GLY A 87 0.84 2.94 8.32
CA GLY A 87 0.33 1.66 8.84
C GLY A 87 1.38 0.88 9.64
N CYS A 88 2.66 1.01 9.27
CA CYS A 88 3.79 0.52 10.06
C CYS A 88 4.10 1.36 11.31
N GLY A 89 3.39 2.47 11.55
CA GLY A 89 3.56 3.33 12.72
C GLY A 89 4.70 4.35 12.63
N TYR A 90 5.18 4.68 11.44
CA TYR A 90 6.17 5.74 11.24
C TYR A 90 5.54 7.13 11.25
N ILE A 91 6.30 8.11 11.75
CA ILE A 91 5.95 9.53 11.65
C ILE A 91 6.61 10.10 10.40
N LEU A 92 5.78 10.68 9.52
CA LEU A 92 6.18 11.15 8.20
C LEU A 92 6.18 12.69 8.09
N PRO A 93 7.04 13.28 7.23
CA PRO A 93 8.10 12.61 6.46
C PRO A 93 9.18 12.06 7.39
N LEU A 94 9.93 11.05 6.93
CA LEU A 94 10.94 10.42 7.77
C LEU A 94 12.01 11.44 8.14
N ASN A 95 12.26 11.55 9.44
CA ASN A 95 13.31 12.37 10.01
C ASN A 95 14.08 11.53 11.03
N HIS A 96 15.41 11.61 11.03
CA HIS A 96 16.26 10.91 11.99
C HIS A 96 15.95 11.26 13.46
N LYS A 97 15.30 12.41 13.69
CA LYS A 97 14.84 12.82 15.03
C LYS A 97 13.51 12.20 15.45
N ASN A 98 12.72 11.70 14.50
CA ASN A 98 11.43 11.09 14.82
C ASN A 98 11.66 9.72 15.48
N PRO A 99 10.88 9.38 16.52
CA PRO A 99 10.94 8.05 17.09
C PRO A 99 10.52 7.02 16.03
N LYS A 100 11.34 5.97 15.88
CA LYS A 100 10.97 4.80 15.10
C LYS A 100 9.97 3.94 15.88
N PRO A 101 9.08 3.22 15.21
CA PRO A 101 8.28 2.19 15.87
C PRO A 101 9.20 1.17 16.54
N LYS A 102 8.78 0.61 17.68
CA LYS A 102 9.63 -0.27 18.51
C LYS A 102 10.09 -1.52 17.76
N ASN A 103 9.21 -2.10 16.94
CA ASN A 103 9.48 -3.30 16.14
C ASN A 103 9.06 -3.05 14.68
N PRO A 104 9.88 -2.35 13.88
CA PRO A 104 9.51 -1.92 12.53
C PRO A 104 9.28 -3.07 11.55
N THR A 105 9.91 -4.23 11.80
CA THR A 105 9.87 -5.42 10.95
C THR A 105 9.12 -6.59 11.59
N SER A 106 8.37 -6.36 12.69
CA SER A 106 7.52 -7.42 13.23
C SER A 106 6.40 -7.74 12.25
N GLN A 107 5.95 -8.99 12.27
CA GLN A 107 4.88 -9.46 11.39
C GLN A 107 3.59 -8.65 11.56
N GLU A 108 3.27 -8.23 12.79
CA GLU A 108 2.11 -7.38 13.08
C GLU A 108 2.25 -5.99 12.45
N THR A 109 3.40 -5.32 12.62
CA THR A 109 3.66 -4.01 12.04
C THR A 109 3.58 -4.06 10.51
N LEU A 110 4.21 -5.06 9.90
CA LEU A 110 4.19 -5.28 8.45
C LEU A 110 2.78 -5.59 7.95
N PHE A 111 1.99 -6.35 8.72
CA PHE A 111 0.61 -6.67 8.37
C PHE A 111 -0.28 -5.43 8.42
N ASN A 112 -0.12 -4.57 9.44
CA ASN A 112 -0.84 -3.30 9.53
C ASN A 112 -0.48 -2.35 8.37
N GLY A 113 0.82 -2.25 8.04
CA GLY A 113 1.28 -1.53 6.86
C GLY A 113 0.68 -2.08 5.56
N LEU A 114 0.66 -3.42 5.41
CA LEU A 114 0.05 -4.08 4.26
C LEU A 114 -1.45 -3.78 4.16
N CYS A 115 -2.22 -3.89 5.25
CA CYS A 115 -3.65 -3.57 5.29
C CYS A 115 -3.92 -2.13 4.85
N ALA A 116 -3.20 -1.15 5.41
CA ALA A 116 -3.34 0.26 5.03
C ALA A 116 -3.01 0.48 3.54
N THR A 117 -1.98 -0.18 3.03
CA THR A 117 -1.60 -0.12 1.61
C THR A 117 -2.69 -0.69 0.72
N VAL A 118 -3.23 -1.87 1.06
CA VAL A 118 -4.27 -2.55 0.29
C VAL A 118 -5.55 -1.71 0.26
N GLU A 119 -5.94 -1.15 1.40
CA GLU A 119 -7.09 -0.23 1.48
C GLU A 119 -6.92 0.97 0.54
N PHE A 120 -5.75 1.60 0.57
CA PHE A 120 -5.44 2.72 -0.32
C PHE A 120 -5.44 2.32 -1.80
N LEU A 121 -4.81 1.20 -2.15
CA LEU A 121 -4.81 0.68 -3.53
C LEU A 121 -6.23 0.40 -4.04
N CYS A 122 -7.10 -0.18 -3.22
CA CYS A 122 -8.51 -0.38 -3.57
C CYS A 122 -9.23 0.97 -3.81
N SER A 123 -8.94 1.98 -3.00
CA SER A 123 -9.53 3.32 -3.15
C SER A 123 -9.15 4.00 -4.48
N LEU A 124 -7.92 3.79 -4.97
CA LEU A 124 -7.46 4.34 -6.26
C LEU A 124 -8.23 3.78 -7.45
N ASP A 125 -8.79 2.58 -7.32
CA ASP A 125 -9.61 1.93 -8.34
C ASP A 125 -11.11 2.01 -8.06
N GLY A 126 -11.54 2.71 -7.01
CA GLY A 126 -12.95 2.80 -6.62
C GLY A 126 -13.55 1.47 -6.17
N ILE A 127 -12.71 0.53 -5.72
CA ILE A 127 -13.11 -0.80 -5.24
C ILE A 127 -13.19 -0.75 -3.72
N LYS A 128 -14.19 -1.42 -3.13
CA LYS A 128 -14.27 -1.58 -1.67
C LYS A 128 -13.06 -2.38 -1.17
N ASN A 129 -12.48 -1.97 -0.05
CA ASN A 129 -11.35 -2.67 0.58
C ASN A 129 -11.61 -4.19 0.64
N VAL A 130 -10.73 -4.95 -0.02
CA VAL A 130 -10.85 -6.42 -0.12
C VAL A 130 -10.57 -7.13 1.21
N MET A 131 -9.93 -6.45 2.16
CA MET A 131 -9.65 -6.96 3.50
C MET A 131 -10.76 -6.59 4.51
N ASP A 132 -11.75 -5.78 4.13
CA ASP A 132 -12.85 -5.39 5.01
C ASP A 132 -13.97 -6.45 5.03
N TYR A 133 -13.82 -7.41 5.94
CA TYR A 133 -14.84 -8.43 6.21
C TYR A 133 -15.84 -8.02 7.29
N TYR A 134 -15.67 -6.87 7.96
CA TYR A 134 -16.52 -6.46 9.08
C TYR A 134 -18.02 -6.41 8.73
N PRO A 135 -18.44 -5.93 7.53
CA PRO A 135 -19.84 -5.92 7.13
C PRO A 135 -20.47 -7.32 6.92
N ILE A 136 -19.65 -8.37 6.77
CA ILE A 136 -20.14 -9.75 6.72
C ILE A 136 -20.51 -10.22 8.13
N PHE A 137 -19.70 -9.86 9.13
CA PHE A 137 -19.96 -10.21 10.53
C PHE A 137 -21.13 -9.43 11.16
N GLN A 138 -21.48 -8.26 10.62
CA GLN A 138 -22.65 -7.49 11.06
C GLN A 138 -23.98 -8.00 10.52
N LYS A 139 -23.99 -8.86 9.49
CA LYS A 139 -25.24 -9.42 8.98
C LYS A 139 -25.71 -10.53 9.92
N GLU A 140 -26.90 -10.36 10.48
CA GLU A 140 -27.58 -11.47 11.15
C GLU A 140 -27.75 -12.64 10.18
N PRO A 141 -27.59 -13.90 10.65
CA PRO A 141 -27.82 -15.06 9.81
C PRO A 141 -29.25 -14.98 9.27
N LYS A 142 -29.39 -14.94 7.94
CA LYS A 142 -30.69 -14.99 7.29
C LYS A 142 -31.34 -16.29 7.75
N ALA A 143 -32.39 -16.21 8.56
CA ALA A 143 -33.14 -17.38 9.00
C ALA A 143 -33.48 -18.20 7.75
N LEU A 144 -33.08 -19.48 7.74
CA LEU A 144 -33.57 -20.38 6.71
C LEU A 144 -35.09 -20.39 6.86
N GLU A 145 -35.79 -19.81 5.88
CA GLU A 145 -37.20 -20.07 5.68
C GLU A 145 -37.29 -21.57 5.37
N LEU A 146 -37.55 -22.35 6.41
CA LEU A 146 -38.01 -23.72 6.27
C LEU A 146 -39.36 -23.59 5.55
N GLU A 147 -39.36 -23.82 4.24
CA GLU A 147 -40.59 -24.12 3.50
C GLU A 147 -41.20 -25.35 4.17
N THR A 148 -42.16 -25.11 5.07
CA THR A 148 -43.03 -26.14 5.61
C THR A 148 -43.92 -26.61 4.47
N VAL A 149 -43.55 -27.73 3.86
CA VAL A 149 -44.38 -28.52 2.94
C VAL A 149 -45.53 -29.18 3.70
#